data_AF-A0A935IU94-F1
#
_entry.id   AF-A0A935IU94-F1
#
_cell.length_a   1.000
_cell.length_b   1.000
_cell.length_c   1.000
_cell.angle_alpha   90.00
_cell.angle_beta   90.00
_cell.angle_gamma   90.00
#
_symmetry.space_group_name_H-M   'P 1'
#
loop_
_entity.id
_entity.type
_entity.pdbx_description
1 polymer ?
#
loop_
_entity_poly.entity_id
_entity_poly.type
_entity_poly.pdbx_seq_one_letter_code
_entity_poly.pdbx_strand_id
1 'polypeptide(L)'
;MRLVTFYIILIVTALKANAQYMHYSVKDGDTINIVDKDSLRQGVWRTYYSTGKFKAEVVYKNSKKQGIEIQWHNNISNCVKQEAFYNNGVLDGPITYYSKNCKKELIETYKNGVKEGYEISYHNNGQIKAEGNYKKGNLDGVYKIYDKAGKFSFESRSTNEEVTYEPNMEDTANYGVYKVLARNAKWKKTMIVTDLTGSMYPYAKEINTWLKLHFMRDTAQQYFVFFNDGDNKKDAAKKIGITGGIYVCKAKTTEDLVNTMKLTIKKGEGGDTPENVVEAILTGLKKVRKPDNIILIADNWAKARDLILLSRVKVPVRVILCGVYDGMEINTDYLNIAYKTRGSIHTIEQDITDLINQTSGKKFNINGFDYIIKNGKVMAN
;
A
#
# COMPACT_ATOMS: atom_id res chain seq x y z
N MET A 1 6.24 77.03 40.93
CA MET A 1 5.19 76.25 41.61
C MET A 1 4.95 74.99 40.78
N ARG A 2 5.25 73.81 41.35
CA ARG A 2 4.59 72.48 41.18
C ARG A 2 3.53 72.37 40.05
N LEU A 3 3.40 71.33 39.22
CA LEU A 3 3.48 69.88 39.45
C LEU A 3 3.24 69.12 38.10
N VAL A 4 3.81 67.90 37.92
CA VAL A 4 3.19 66.66 37.30
C VAL A 4 2.83 66.67 35.79
N THR A 5 3.00 65.63 34.94
CA THR A 5 3.52 64.24 34.97
C THR A 5 3.67 63.70 33.53
N PHE A 6 4.41 62.60 33.42
CA PHE A 6 4.93 61.82 32.29
C PHE A 6 3.99 61.14 31.26
N TYR A 7 4.63 60.84 30.11
CA TYR A 7 4.49 59.75 29.11
C TYR A 7 3.21 59.61 28.26
N ILE A 8 3.39 59.64 26.93
CA ILE A 8 3.36 58.47 26.03
C ILE A 8 3.76 58.95 24.63
N ILE A 9 4.85 58.40 24.08
CA ILE A 9 5.24 58.60 22.69
C ILE A 9 4.45 57.59 21.86
N LEU A 10 3.47 58.08 21.09
CA LEU A 10 2.85 57.33 19.99
C LEU A 10 2.83 58.24 18.78
N ILE A 11 3.91 58.23 17.98
CA ILE A 11 3.94 58.93 16.71
C ILE A 11 3.17 58.08 15.71
N VAL A 12 1.94 58.50 15.43
CA VAL A 12 1.22 58.19 14.20
C VAL A 12 1.68 59.20 13.15
N THR A 13 2.25 58.75 12.04
CA THR A 13 2.03 59.43 10.76
C THR A 13 1.99 58.41 9.62
N ALA A 14 1.01 58.64 8.76
CA ALA A 14 0.51 57.73 7.76
C ALA A 14 1.36 57.73 6.47
N LEU A 15 1.40 56.54 5.86
CA LEU A 15 1.28 56.28 4.42
C LEU A 15 1.44 57.48 3.48
N LYS A 16 2.53 57.47 2.72
CA LYS A 16 2.45 57.73 1.28
C LYS A 16 3.11 56.59 0.52
N ALA A 17 2.27 55.89 -0.23
CA ALA A 17 2.69 54.98 -1.27
C ALA A 17 3.55 55.75 -2.28
N ASN A 18 4.74 55.23 -2.55
CA ASN A 18 5.45 55.43 -3.81
C ASN A 18 6.16 54.12 -4.11
N ALA A 19 5.51 53.28 -4.93
CA ALA A 19 6.13 52.12 -5.51
C ALA A 19 7.10 52.60 -6.59
N GLN A 20 8.40 52.57 -6.28
CA GLN A 20 9.48 52.71 -7.24
C GLN A 20 10.32 51.44 -7.13
N TYR A 21 10.21 50.54 -8.10
CA TYR A 21 11.07 49.37 -8.19
C TYR A 21 12.17 49.58 -9.23
N MET A 22 13.36 49.09 -8.86
CA MET A 22 14.56 48.78 -9.66
C MET A 22 15.54 49.93 -9.97
N HIS A 23 16.47 50.13 -9.03
CA HIS A 23 17.91 50.07 -9.33
C HIS A 23 18.63 49.64 -8.04
N TYR A 24 19.38 48.54 -8.07
CA TYR A 24 20.34 48.21 -7.02
C TYR A 24 21.71 47.94 -7.62
N SER A 25 22.69 48.71 -7.17
CA SER A 25 24.11 48.41 -7.30
C SER A 25 24.59 47.74 -6.02
N VAL A 26 25.28 46.62 -6.16
CA VAL A 26 25.79 45.82 -5.04
C VAL A 26 26.99 46.49 -4.40
N LYS A 27 27.03 46.49 -3.06
CA LYS A 27 28.24 46.75 -2.27
C LYS A 27 28.26 45.76 -1.10
N ASP A 28 29.38 45.07 -0.95
CA ASP A 28 29.67 43.98 0.00
C ASP A 28 29.05 42.60 -0.29
N GLY A 29 29.47 42.00 -1.41
CA GLY A 29 29.66 40.54 -1.49
C GLY A 29 28.46 39.66 -1.83
N ASP A 30 27.21 40.12 -1.69
CA ASP A 30 26.02 39.33 -2.06
C ASP A 30 25.28 39.94 -3.26
N THR A 31 25.53 39.37 -4.44
CA THR A 31 24.91 39.79 -5.71
C THR A 31 23.62 39.00 -5.95
N ILE A 32 22.51 39.47 -5.38
CA ILE A 32 21.18 38.88 -5.60
C ILE A 32 20.41 39.62 -6.70
N ASN A 33 19.46 38.94 -7.35
CA ASN A 33 18.58 39.45 -8.40
C ASN A 33 19.31 40.01 -9.64
N ILE A 34 20.38 39.35 -10.09
CA ILE A 34 21.17 39.78 -11.25
C ILE A 34 20.47 39.41 -12.56
N VAL A 35 20.59 40.28 -13.57
CA VAL A 35 20.36 39.93 -14.97
C VAL A 35 21.66 40.07 -15.78
N ASP A 36 21.84 39.24 -16.80
CA ASP A 36 22.93 39.40 -17.76
C ASP A 36 22.61 40.46 -18.85
N LYS A 37 23.52 40.61 -19.81
CA LYS A 37 23.41 41.56 -20.93
C LYS A 37 22.15 41.36 -21.80
N ASP A 38 21.58 40.15 -21.79
CA ASP A 38 20.41 39.77 -22.57
C ASP A 38 19.13 39.85 -21.71
N SER A 39 19.20 40.52 -20.55
CA SER A 39 18.13 40.63 -19.55
C SER A 39 17.70 39.29 -18.94
N LEU A 40 18.53 38.24 -19.03
CA LEU A 40 18.22 36.94 -18.47
C LEU A 40 18.65 36.87 -17.00
N ARG A 41 17.82 36.30 -16.14
CA ARG A 41 18.09 36.20 -14.70
C ARG A 41 19.23 35.23 -14.42
N GLN A 42 20.13 35.65 -13.53
CA GLN A 42 21.29 34.87 -13.07
C GLN A 42 21.40 34.92 -11.54
N GLY A 43 22.03 33.90 -10.96
CA GLY A 43 22.40 33.86 -9.55
C GLY A 43 21.20 33.75 -8.59
N VAL A 44 21.43 34.05 -7.32
CA VAL A 44 20.38 33.99 -6.29
C VAL A 44 19.36 35.10 -6.53
N TRP A 45 18.08 34.79 -6.48
CA TRP A 45 16.99 35.75 -6.56
C TRP A 45 16.14 35.69 -5.31
N ARG A 46 15.81 36.88 -4.77
CA ARG A 46 14.92 37.07 -3.63
C ARG A 46 13.76 37.96 -4.01
N THR A 47 12.56 37.55 -3.62
CA THR A 47 11.33 38.33 -3.76
C THR A 47 10.69 38.56 -2.41
N TYR A 48 9.91 39.64 -2.31
CA TYR A 48 9.28 40.08 -1.08
C TYR A 48 7.78 40.27 -1.31
N TYR A 49 6.99 40.09 -0.25
CA TYR A 49 5.59 40.48 -0.24
C TYR A 49 5.48 42.02 -0.23
N SER A 50 4.30 42.56 -0.54
CA SER A 50 4.03 44.00 -0.44
C SER A 50 4.23 44.55 0.99
N THR A 51 4.19 43.65 1.99
CA THR A 51 4.47 43.93 3.41
C THR A 51 5.96 44.07 3.71
N GLY A 52 6.86 43.81 2.74
CA GLY A 52 8.31 43.79 2.91
C GLY A 52 8.89 42.47 3.45
N LYS A 53 8.04 41.50 3.83
CA LYS A 53 8.49 40.19 4.30
C LYS A 53 9.01 39.32 3.15
N PHE A 54 9.97 38.43 3.46
CA PHE A 54 10.49 37.45 2.51
C PHE A 54 9.35 36.61 1.91
N LYS A 55 9.34 36.54 0.58
CA LYS A 55 8.35 35.75 -0.16
C LYS A 55 8.96 34.49 -0.73
N ALA A 56 10.06 34.62 -1.45
CA ALA A 56 10.75 33.48 -2.05
C ALA A 56 12.22 33.75 -2.33
N GLU A 57 13.03 32.70 -2.34
CA GLU A 57 14.43 32.68 -2.71
C GLU A 57 14.68 31.48 -3.65
N VAL A 58 15.40 31.69 -4.76
CA VAL A 58 15.75 30.63 -5.73
C VAL A 58 16.95 31.05 -6.56
N VAL A 59 17.74 30.11 -7.06
CA VAL A 59 18.81 30.42 -8.02
C VAL A 59 18.28 30.39 -9.45
N TYR A 60 18.70 31.34 -10.28
CA TYR A 60 18.45 31.34 -11.73
C TYR A 60 19.73 31.11 -12.52
N LYS A 61 19.60 30.40 -13.64
CA LYS A 61 20.58 30.35 -14.72
C LYS A 61 19.85 30.61 -16.03
N ASN A 62 20.19 31.68 -16.74
CA ASN A 62 19.55 32.09 -18.00
C ASN A 62 18.02 32.15 -17.89
N SER A 63 17.49 32.83 -16.87
CA SER A 63 16.05 32.92 -16.57
C SER A 63 15.34 31.61 -16.20
N LYS A 64 16.07 30.50 -16.04
CA LYS A 64 15.52 29.22 -15.60
C LYS A 64 15.94 28.94 -14.15
N LYS A 65 14.98 28.51 -13.33
CA LYS A 65 15.23 28.15 -11.92
C LYS A 65 16.18 26.95 -11.82
N GLN A 66 17.08 26.98 -10.86
CA GLN A 66 18.04 25.93 -10.55
C GLN A 66 18.13 25.73 -9.03
N GLY A 67 18.21 24.48 -8.59
CA GLY A 67 18.30 24.13 -7.18
C GLY A 67 17.00 24.38 -6.42
N ILE A 68 17.13 24.59 -5.10
CA ILE A 68 15.98 24.73 -4.20
C ILE A 68 15.40 26.15 -4.30
N GLU A 69 14.10 26.23 -4.55
CA GLU A 69 13.29 27.41 -4.26
C GLU A 69 12.67 27.26 -2.88
N ILE A 70 12.84 28.26 -2.03
CA ILE A 70 12.20 28.35 -0.72
C ILE A 70 11.16 29.47 -0.78
N GLN A 71 9.94 29.22 -0.32
CA GLN A 71 8.88 30.22 -0.20
C GLN A 71 8.43 30.32 1.25
N TRP A 72 8.11 31.52 1.73
CA TRP A 72 7.66 31.76 3.10
C TRP A 72 6.21 32.22 3.17
N HIS A 73 5.54 31.96 4.29
CA HIS A 73 4.19 32.47 4.56
C HIS A 73 4.23 33.98 4.80
N ASN A 74 3.36 34.75 4.13
CA ASN A 74 3.28 36.20 4.32
C ASN A 74 2.95 36.61 5.77
N ASN A 75 2.06 35.85 6.41
CA ASN A 75 1.49 36.24 7.70
C ASN A 75 2.23 35.64 8.90
N ILE A 76 3.25 34.81 8.67
CA ILE A 76 3.89 34.03 9.74
C ILE A 76 5.40 34.17 9.59
N SER A 77 6.00 34.90 10.51
CA SER A 77 7.43 35.23 10.43
C SER A 77 8.28 33.97 10.43
N ASN A 78 9.28 33.91 9.55
CA ASN A 78 10.26 32.82 9.43
C ASN A 78 9.64 31.43 9.22
N CYS A 79 8.40 31.36 8.76
CA CYS A 79 7.71 30.10 8.48
C CYS A 79 7.79 29.80 6.99
N VAL A 80 8.57 28.79 6.64
CA VAL A 80 8.59 28.26 5.27
C VAL A 80 7.18 27.74 4.94
N LYS A 81 6.73 28.03 3.73
CA LYS A 81 5.48 27.54 3.14
C LYS A 81 5.76 26.36 2.21
N GLN A 82 6.85 26.44 1.46
CA GLN A 82 7.20 25.46 0.45
C GLN A 82 8.70 25.46 0.18
N GLU A 83 9.27 24.29 -0.05
CA GLU A 83 10.60 24.09 -0.63
C GLU A 83 10.44 23.24 -1.87
N ALA A 84 10.97 23.64 -3.03
CA ALA A 84 10.79 22.95 -4.30
C ALA A 84 12.10 22.91 -5.10
N PHE A 85 12.52 21.72 -5.54
CA PHE A 85 13.76 21.59 -6.31
C PHE A 85 13.53 21.72 -7.82
N TYR A 86 14.24 22.65 -8.46
CA TYR A 86 14.20 22.88 -9.90
C TYR A 86 15.52 22.51 -10.58
N ASN A 87 15.42 21.92 -11.75
CA ASN A 87 16.52 21.70 -12.68
C ASN A 87 16.17 22.33 -14.03
N ASN A 88 16.95 23.32 -14.46
CA ASN A 88 16.77 24.00 -15.74
C ASN A 88 15.33 24.53 -15.95
N GLY A 89 14.72 25.07 -14.89
CA GLY A 89 13.38 25.64 -14.88
C GLY A 89 12.24 24.63 -14.69
N VAL A 90 12.55 23.34 -14.60
CA VAL A 90 11.57 22.25 -14.44
C VAL A 90 11.66 21.68 -13.03
N LEU A 91 10.52 21.36 -12.42
CA LEU A 91 10.46 20.71 -11.11
C LEU A 91 11.03 19.28 -11.22
N ASP A 92 12.14 18.99 -10.54
CA ASP A 92 12.93 17.78 -10.78
C ASP A 92 13.63 17.33 -9.48
N GLY A 93 12.83 16.95 -8.50
CA GLY A 93 13.26 16.57 -7.17
C GLY A 93 12.12 16.67 -6.16
N PRO A 94 12.42 16.74 -4.86
CA PRO A 94 11.40 16.84 -3.82
C PRO A 94 10.75 18.23 -3.80
N ILE A 95 9.47 18.25 -3.46
CA ILE A 95 8.73 19.43 -3.02
C ILE A 95 8.16 19.15 -1.63
N THR A 96 8.42 20.04 -0.68
CA THR A 96 7.91 19.94 0.69
C THR A 96 6.99 21.11 0.97
N TYR A 97 5.82 20.83 1.53
CA TYR A 97 4.83 21.81 1.95
C TYR A 97 4.77 21.88 3.46
N TYR A 98 4.60 23.09 3.97
CA TYR A 98 4.59 23.37 5.39
C TYR A 98 3.31 24.12 5.79
N SER A 99 2.69 23.62 6.87
CA SER A 99 1.52 24.21 7.51
C SER A 99 1.77 25.63 7.99
N LYS A 100 0.69 26.33 8.34
CA LYS A 100 0.76 27.62 9.07
C LYS A 100 1.43 27.50 10.45
N ASN A 101 1.51 26.29 11.01
CA ASN A 101 2.21 26.03 12.27
C ASN A 101 3.69 25.62 12.04
N CYS A 102 4.21 25.83 10.82
CA CYS A 102 5.58 25.55 10.41
C CYS A 102 6.00 24.08 10.53
N LYS A 103 5.03 23.16 10.53
CA LYS A 103 5.23 21.71 10.45
C LYS A 103 5.04 21.22 9.01
N LYS A 104 5.79 20.20 8.61
CA LYS A 104 5.60 19.51 7.32
C LYS A 104 4.19 18.96 7.21
N GLU A 105 3.56 19.16 6.06
CA GLU A 105 2.22 18.63 5.74
C GLU A 105 2.28 17.59 4.62
N LEU A 106 3.15 17.80 3.63
CA LEU A 106 3.23 16.97 2.44
C LEU A 106 4.65 17.04 1.86
N ILE A 107 5.17 15.90 1.44
CA ILE A 107 6.35 15.78 0.60
C ILE A 107 5.91 15.04 -0.66
N GLU A 108 6.27 15.54 -1.83
CA GLU A 108 6.10 14.84 -3.11
C GLU A 108 7.43 14.84 -3.86
N THR A 109 7.60 13.90 -4.79
CA THR A 109 8.79 13.83 -5.66
C THR A 109 8.38 13.97 -7.11
N TYR A 110 9.14 14.77 -7.87
CA TYR A 110 8.92 15.00 -9.30
C TYR A 110 10.18 14.68 -10.09
N LYS A 111 9.99 14.22 -11.32
CA LYS A 111 11.02 14.04 -12.33
C LYS A 111 10.56 14.69 -13.62
N ASN A 112 11.37 15.62 -14.15
CA ASN A 112 11.02 16.37 -15.36
C ASN A 112 9.60 16.98 -15.33
N GLY A 113 9.15 17.50 -14.18
CA GLY A 113 7.86 18.15 -13.99
C GLY A 113 6.68 17.19 -13.79
N VAL A 114 6.92 15.88 -13.82
CA VAL A 114 5.90 14.84 -13.61
C VAL A 114 6.15 14.18 -12.25
N LYS A 115 5.09 13.96 -11.47
CA LYS A 115 5.19 13.30 -10.17
C LYS A 115 5.73 11.87 -10.33
N GLU A 116 6.88 11.60 -9.74
CA GLU A 116 7.61 10.34 -9.85
C GLU A 116 8.50 10.17 -8.61
N GLY A 117 8.29 9.09 -7.85
CA GLY A 117 8.90 8.85 -6.55
C GLY A 117 7.90 8.95 -5.40
N TYR A 118 8.42 9.15 -4.20
CA TYR A 118 7.64 9.01 -2.97
C TYR A 118 6.78 10.25 -2.66
N GLU A 119 5.60 10.00 -2.12
CA GLU A 119 4.71 10.96 -1.48
C GLU A 119 4.52 10.60 -0.01
N ILE A 120 4.61 11.60 0.88
CA ILE A 120 4.29 11.46 2.31
C ILE A 120 3.43 12.65 2.73
N SER A 121 2.26 12.39 3.28
CA SER A 121 1.49 13.40 4.00
C SER A 121 1.55 13.16 5.51
N TYR A 122 1.45 14.23 6.29
CA TYR A 122 1.56 14.20 7.75
C TYR A 122 0.27 14.71 8.41
N HIS A 123 -0.02 14.17 9.60
CA HIS A 123 -0.98 14.74 10.53
C HIS A 123 -0.38 15.95 11.25
N ASN A 124 -1.22 16.80 11.85
CA ASN A 124 -0.77 18.00 12.60
C ASN A 124 0.14 17.67 13.81
N ASN A 125 0.11 16.43 14.29
CA ASN A 125 0.99 15.93 15.34
C ASN A 125 2.38 15.50 14.82
N GLY A 126 2.61 15.53 13.50
CA GLY A 126 3.87 15.14 12.86
C GLY A 126 3.97 13.67 12.48
N GLN A 127 2.97 12.84 12.82
CA GLN A 127 2.93 11.44 12.38
C GLN A 127 2.52 11.36 10.90
N ILE A 128 2.95 10.29 10.23
CA ILE A 128 2.56 10.02 8.83
C ILE A 128 1.05 9.80 8.80
N LYS A 129 0.39 10.49 7.86
CA LYS A 129 -1.04 10.37 7.57
C LYS A 129 -1.28 9.46 6.39
N ALA A 130 -0.48 9.60 5.34
CA ALA A 130 -0.53 8.72 4.19
C ALA A 130 0.80 8.71 3.45
N GLU A 131 1.07 7.64 2.74
CA GLU A 131 2.29 7.51 1.95
C GLU A 131 2.06 6.62 0.73
N GLY A 132 2.80 6.87 -0.35
CA GLY A 132 2.72 6.06 -1.56
C GLY A 132 3.81 6.42 -2.56
N ASN A 133 4.03 5.55 -3.54
CA ASN A 133 5.00 5.79 -4.61
C ASN A 133 4.27 6.10 -5.91
N TYR A 134 4.81 7.01 -6.72
CA TYR A 134 4.23 7.42 -7.99
C TYR A 134 5.22 7.17 -9.14
N LYS A 135 4.69 6.85 -10.31
CA LYS A 135 5.46 6.71 -11.55
C LYS A 135 4.68 7.36 -12.68
N LYS A 136 5.34 8.28 -13.40
CA LYS A 136 4.72 9.03 -14.51
C LYS A 136 3.36 9.64 -14.15
N GLY A 137 3.24 10.21 -12.94
CA GLY A 137 2.03 10.88 -12.45
C GLY A 137 0.96 9.95 -11.88
N ASN A 138 1.13 8.64 -11.97
CA ASN A 138 0.17 7.65 -11.46
C ASN A 138 0.70 7.00 -10.19
N LEU A 139 -0.19 6.61 -9.28
CA LEU A 139 0.18 5.75 -8.16
C LEU A 139 0.78 4.46 -8.71
N ASP A 140 1.97 4.10 -8.24
CA ASP A 140 2.73 2.92 -8.61
C ASP A 140 2.96 2.04 -7.38
N GLY A 141 2.07 1.06 -7.22
CA GLY A 141 2.09 0.15 -6.08
C GLY A 141 1.05 0.50 -5.03
N VAL A 142 1.49 0.67 -3.78
CA VAL A 142 0.60 0.77 -2.61
C VAL A 142 0.54 2.20 -2.12
N TYR A 143 -0.67 2.66 -1.85
CA TYR A 143 -0.96 3.87 -1.09
C TYR A 143 -1.49 3.47 0.29
N LYS A 144 -0.84 3.89 1.37
CA LYS A 144 -1.22 3.57 2.75
C LYS A 144 -1.76 4.81 3.45
N ILE A 145 -2.75 4.62 4.32
CA ILE A 145 -3.34 5.66 5.18
C ILE A 145 -3.26 5.19 6.63
N TYR A 146 -2.89 6.12 7.51
CA TYR A 146 -2.74 5.93 8.94
C TYR A 146 -3.62 6.93 9.70
N ASP A 147 -4.12 6.52 10.86
CA ASP A 147 -4.85 7.41 11.77
C ASP A 147 -3.91 8.37 12.53
N LYS A 148 -4.49 9.22 13.38
CA LYS A 148 -3.74 10.22 14.17
C LYS A 148 -2.89 9.61 15.29
N ALA A 149 -2.96 8.31 15.55
CA ALA A 149 -2.07 7.61 16.47
C ALA A 149 -0.92 6.90 15.74
N GLY A 150 -0.93 6.92 14.39
CA GLY A 150 0.02 6.22 13.55
C GLY A 150 -0.40 4.76 13.28
N LYS A 151 -1.62 4.37 13.67
CA LYS A 151 -2.15 3.04 13.38
C LYS A 151 -2.64 2.99 11.94
N PHE A 152 -2.29 1.91 11.24
CA PHE A 152 -2.76 1.66 9.89
C PHE A 152 -4.29 1.66 9.82
N SER A 153 -4.83 2.34 8.82
CA SER A 153 -6.27 2.46 8.60
C SER A 153 -6.70 1.76 7.31
N PHE A 154 -5.97 1.98 6.21
CA PHE A 154 -6.44 1.60 4.88
C PHE A 154 -5.28 1.56 3.88
N GLU A 155 -5.36 0.69 2.87
CA GLU A 155 -4.49 0.74 1.69
C GLU A 155 -5.27 0.65 0.37
N SER A 156 -4.74 1.28 -0.67
CA SER A 156 -5.23 1.20 -2.05
C SER A 156 -4.08 0.89 -3.00
N ARG A 157 -4.39 0.24 -4.13
CA ARG A 157 -3.39 -0.24 -5.09
C ARG A 157 -3.74 0.16 -6.50
N SER A 158 -2.73 0.65 -7.22
CA SER A 158 -2.80 0.86 -8.67
C SER A 158 -1.48 0.40 -9.27
N THR A 159 -1.55 -0.41 -10.34
CA THR A 159 -0.35 -0.82 -11.09
C THR A 159 -0.56 -0.50 -12.57
N ASN A 160 0.16 0.50 -13.05
CA ASN A 160 0.40 0.70 -14.48
C ASN A 160 1.90 0.50 -14.74
N GLU A 161 2.37 -0.75 -14.75
CA GLU A 161 3.45 -1.28 -15.60
C GLU A 161 3.82 -2.72 -15.19
N GLU A 162 4.17 -3.54 -16.19
CA GLU A 162 4.65 -4.92 -16.00
C GLU A 162 6.04 -4.92 -15.34
N VAL A 163 6.15 -5.45 -14.12
CA VAL A 163 7.44 -5.55 -13.42
C VAL A 163 8.02 -6.95 -13.51
N THR A 164 9.20 -7.08 -14.13
CA THR A 164 10.13 -8.21 -13.96
C THR A 164 10.88 -8.04 -12.64
N TYR A 165 10.50 -8.83 -11.63
CA TYR A 165 11.17 -8.87 -10.32
C TYR A 165 12.16 -10.04 -10.25
N GLU A 166 13.42 -9.76 -9.93
CA GLU A 166 14.38 -10.70 -9.35
C GLU A 166 14.42 -10.49 -7.82
N PRO A 167 13.98 -11.45 -6.99
CA PRO A 167 13.89 -11.22 -5.56
C PRO A 167 15.19 -11.53 -4.82
N ASN A 168 15.59 -10.69 -3.85
CA ASN A 168 16.58 -11.04 -2.83
C ASN A 168 15.86 -11.59 -1.57
N MET A 169 16.56 -12.41 -0.77
CA MET A 169 15.97 -13.08 0.41
C MET A 169 15.64 -12.11 1.57
N GLU A 170 16.33 -10.98 1.66
CA GLU A 170 16.22 -10.05 2.78
C GLU A 170 14.92 -9.21 2.71
N ASP A 171 14.50 -8.84 1.50
CA ASP A 171 13.21 -8.18 1.25
C ASP A 171 12.01 -9.07 1.62
N THR A 172 12.18 -10.39 1.68
CA THR A 172 11.07 -11.33 1.91
C THR A 172 10.68 -11.54 3.37
N ALA A 173 11.50 -11.07 4.32
CA ALA A 173 11.33 -11.33 5.75
C ALA A 173 10.11 -10.67 6.40
N ASN A 174 9.40 -9.76 5.70
CA ASN A 174 8.25 -9.03 6.25
C ASN A 174 6.88 -9.46 5.68
N TYR A 175 6.83 -10.48 4.84
CA TYR A 175 5.61 -10.89 4.12
C TYR A 175 4.91 -12.07 4.82
N GLY A 176 3.60 -11.93 5.08
CA GLY A 176 2.84 -12.85 5.92
C GLY A 176 2.72 -14.26 5.35
N VAL A 177 2.48 -14.37 4.04
CA VAL A 177 2.39 -15.67 3.35
C VAL A 177 3.77 -16.35 3.32
N TYR A 178 4.82 -15.58 3.06
CA TYR A 178 6.20 -16.09 3.05
C TYR A 178 6.58 -16.70 4.39
N LYS A 179 6.33 -16.00 5.52
CA LYS A 179 6.64 -16.49 6.86
C LYS A 179 5.95 -17.83 7.15
N VAL A 180 4.70 -17.98 6.74
CA VAL A 180 3.93 -19.22 6.92
C VAL A 180 4.53 -20.37 6.12
N LEU A 181 4.82 -20.13 4.85
CA LEU A 181 5.40 -21.15 3.97
C LEU A 181 6.82 -21.54 4.42
N ALA A 182 7.63 -20.57 4.84
CA ALA A 182 8.99 -20.80 5.32
C ALA A 182 9.02 -21.67 6.57
N ARG A 183 8.18 -21.39 7.58
CA ARG A 183 8.13 -22.21 8.81
C ARG A 183 7.45 -23.58 8.61
N ASN A 184 6.77 -23.77 7.47
CA ASN A 184 6.10 -25.02 7.09
C ASN A 184 6.77 -25.74 5.91
N ALA A 185 8.10 -25.63 5.77
CA ALA A 185 8.89 -26.24 4.68
C ALA A 185 8.75 -27.77 4.50
N LYS A 186 8.10 -28.47 5.44
CA LYS A 186 7.81 -29.92 5.37
C LYS A 186 6.64 -30.27 4.44
N TRP A 187 5.81 -29.31 4.01
CA TRP A 187 4.69 -29.59 3.11
C TRP A 187 5.20 -29.93 1.71
N LYS A 188 4.88 -31.14 1.23
CA LYS A 188 5.29 -31.67 -0.08
C LYS A 188 4.06 -32.08 -0.89
N LYS A 189 4.22 -32.21 -2.23
CA LYS A 189 3.15 -32.60 -3.18
C LYS A 189 1.86 -31.80 -2.99
N THR A 190 2.03 -30.49 -3.01
CA THR A 190 0.98 -29.55 -2.65
C THR A 190 0.30 -28.98 -3.88
N MET A 191 -1.03 -28.87 -3.84
CA MET A 191 -1.79 -28.01 -4.74
C MET A 191 -2.00 -26.66 -4.07
N ILE A 192 -1.63 -25.57 -4.74
CA ILE A 192 -1.77 -24.22 -4.19
C ILE A 192 -3.00 -23.58 -4.84
N VAL A 193 -3.96 -23.18 -4.00
CA VAL A 193 -5.19 -22.50 -4.41
C VAL A 193 -5.14 -21.10 -3.81
N THR A 194 -5.30 -20.08 -4.64
CA THR A 194 -5.06 -18.70 -4.25
C THR A 194 -6.19 -17.82 -4.75
N ASP A 195 -6.75 -17.07 -3.81
CA ASP A 195 -7.62 -15.95 -4.11
C ASP A 195 -6.82 -14.81 -4.76
N LEU A 196 -7.29 -14.35 -5.93
CA LEU A 196 -6.78 -13.18 -6.65
C LEU A 196 -7.89 -12.14 -6.89
N THR A 197 -8.72 -11.93 -5.88
CA THR A 197 -9.57 -10.75 -5.73
C THR A 197 -8.74 -9.50 -5.39
N GLY A 198 -9.35 -8.32 -5.51
CA GLY A 198 -8.69 -7.02 -5.35
C GLY A 198 -8.06 -6.81 -3.97
N SER A 199 -8.71 -7.30 -2.91
CA SER A 199 -8.14 -7.27 -1.54
C SER A 199 -6.93 -8.20 -1.39
N MET A 200 -6.76 -9.18 -2.29
CA MET A 200 -5.67 -10.14 -2.28
C MET A 200 -4.46 -9.76 -3.14
N TYR A 201 -4.53 -8.70 -3.94
CA TYR A 201 -3.38 -8.16 -4.69
C TYR A 201 -2.11 -7.89 -3.84
N PRO A 202 -2.18 -7.46 -2.56
CA PRO A 202 -1.08 -7.53 -1.58
C PRO A 202 -0.34 -8.84 -1.57
N TYR A 203 -1.09 -9.86 -1.23
CA TYR A 203 -0.58 -11.18 -0.95
C TYR A 203 -0.21 -11.87 -2.26
N ALA A 204 -0.88 -11.55 -3.37
CA ALA A 204 -0.50 -11.99 -4.72
C ALA A 204 0.95 -11.64 -5.08
N LYS A 205 1.45 -10.45 -4.69
CA LYS A 205 2.85 -10.08 -4.89
C LYS A 205 3.78 -10.93 -4.01
N GLU A 206 3.43 -11.15 -2.75
CA GLU A 206 4.19 -12.03 -1.83
C GLU A 206 4.27 -13.46 -2.37
N ILE A 207 3.13 -13.97 -2.84
CA ILE A 207 2.98 -15.29 -3.44
C ILE A 207 3.84 -15.38 -4.69
N ASN A 208 3.76 -14.41 -5.61
CA ASN A 208 4.59 -14.38 -6.80
C ASN A 208 6.10 -14.38 -6.47
N THR A 209 6.51 -13.59 -5.48
CA THR A 209 7.91 -13.54 -5.02
C THR A 209 8.37 -14.85 -4.41
N TRP A 210 7.61 -15.41 -3.46
CA TRP A 210 7.92 -16.71 -2.86
C TRP A 210 8.02 -17.79 -3.93
N LEU A 211 7.06 -17.80 -4.86
CA LEU A 211 7.04 -18.74 -5.96
C LEU A 211 8.28 -18.60 -6.82
N LYS A 212 8.65 -17.41 -7.29
CA LYS A 212 9.88 -17.23 -8.07
C LYS A 212 11.14 -17.76 -7.39
N LEU A 213 11.28 -17.53 -6.08
CA LEU A 213 12.45 -17.98 -5.31
C LEU A 213 12.49 -19.49 -5.07
N HIS A 214 11.33 -20.14 -4.97
CA HIS A 214 11.21 -21.55 -4.59
C HIS A 214 10.80 -22.47 -5.74
N PHE A 215 10.41 -21.90 -6.89
CA PHE A 215 10.00 -22.59 -8.11
C PHE A 215 11.09 -23.57 -8.59
N MET A 216 12.36 -23.21 -8.41
CA MET A 216 13.50 -24.01 -8.86
C MET A 216 13.88 -25.15 -7.92
N ARG A 217 13.40 -25.17 -6.67
CA ARG A 217 13.85 -26.13 -5.64
C ARG A 217 13.00 -27.39 -5.53
N ASP A 218 11.77 -27.37 -6.06
CA ASP A 218 10.81 -28.47 -5.91
C ASP A 218 10.26 -28.85 -7.29
N THR A 219 11.08 -29.56 -8.07
CA THR A 219 10.88 -29.91 -9.49
C THR A 219 9.74 -30.89 -9.78
N ALA A 220 8.87 -31.19 -8.79
CA ALA A 220 7.71 -32.04 -8.97
C ALA A 220 6.44 -31.19 -9.24
N GLN A 221 6.27 -30.69 -10.47
CA GLN A 221 5.02 -30.15 -11.06
C GLN A 221 4.01 -29.59 -10.04
N GLN A 222 4.29 -28.40 -9.49
CA GLN A 222 3.34 -27.72 -8.63
C GLN A 222 2.14 -27.23 -9.46
N TYR A 223 0.93 -27.51 -8.96
CA TYR A 223 -0.30 -27.03 -9.58
C TYR A 223 -0.84 -25.85 -8.80
N PHE A 224 -1.04 -24.76 -9.53
CA PHE A 224 -1.63 -23.54 -9.03
C PHE A 224 -3.06 -23.44 -9.52
N VAL A 225 -3.93 -22.95 -8.65
CA VAL A 225 -5.30 -22.61 -8.98
C VAL A 225 -5.54 -21.20 -8.49
N PHE A 226 -5.89 -20.31 -9.41
CA PHE A 226 -6.24 -18.94 -9.09
C PHE A 226 -7.72 -18.73 -9.33
N PHE A 227 -8.38 -17.93 -8.50
CA PHE A 227 -9.76 -17.55 -8.72
C PHE A 227 -10.00 -16.07 -8.46
N ASN A 228 -11.03 -15.51 -9.10
CA ASN A 228 -11.38 -14.07 -9.06
C ASN A 228 -12.88 -13.82 -8.85
N ASP A 229 -13.57 -14.79 -8.25
CA ASP A 229 -15.02 -14.80 -8.04
C ASP A 229 -15.90 -14.65 -9.31
N GLY A 230 -15.45 -15.23 -10.43
CA GLY A 230 -16.32 -15.44 -11.59
C GLY A 230 -16.21 -14.41 -12.70
N ASP A 231 -15.03 -13.84 -12.93
CA ASP A 231 -14.73 -12.98 -14.09
C ASP A 231 -15.64 -11.74 -14.19
N ASN A 232 -15.81 -11.01 -13.08
CA ASN A 232 -16.71 -9.84 -12.97
C ASN A 232 -18.18 -10.13 -13.36
N LYS A 233 -18.59 -11.40 -13.30
CA LYS A 233 -19.99 -11.79 -13.49
C LYS A 233 -20.85 -11.14 -12.40
N LYS A 234 -22.01 -10.62 -12.78
CA LYS A 234 -23.00 -10.07 -11.83
C LYS A 234 -23.42 -11.13 -10.81
N ASP A 235 -23.63 -10.75 -9.55
CA ASP A 235 -24.01 -11.67 -8.47
C ASP A 235 -25.19 -12.58 -8.80
N ALA A 236 -26.23 -12.05 -9.45
CA ALA A 236 -27.41 -12.83 -9.85
C ALA A 236 -27.10 -14.00 -10.82
N ALA A 237 -25.96 -13.94 -11.51
CA ALA A 237 -25.51 -14.98 -12.43
C ALA A 237 -24.49 -15.94 -11.79
N LYS A 238 -23.99 -15.66 -10.58
CA LYS A 238 -23.08 -16.53 -9.83
C LYS A 238 -23.88 -17.67 -9.20
N LYS A 239 -23.83 -18.86 -9.83
CA LYS A 239 -24.51 -20.07 -9.35
C LYS A 239 -23.47 -21.06 -8.79
N ILE A 240 -23.69 -21.51 -7.56
CA ILE A 240 -22.80 -22.47 -6.88
C ILE A 240 -22.55 -23.70 -7.78
N GLY A 241 -21.28 -23.97 -8.03
CA GLY A 241 -20.80 -25.11 -8.82
C GLY A 241 -20.54 -24.82 -10.30
N ILE A 242 -20.97 -23.66 -10.81
CA ILE A 242 -20.71 -23.17 -12.17
C ILE A 242 -20.35 -21.67 -12.20
N THR A 243 -19.78 -21.12 -11.11
CA THR A 243 -19.44 -19.69 -11.03
C THR A 243 -18.48 -19.28 -12.15
N GLY A 244 -17.46 -20.09 -12.45
CA GLY A 244 -16.37 -19.69 -13.37
C GLY A 244 -15.30 -18.85 -12.68
N GLY A 245 -14.45 -18.17 -13.44
CA GLY A 245 -13.36 -17.38 -12.88
C GLY A 245 -12.32 -18.19 -12.10
N ILE A 246 -12.00 -19.39 -12.59
CA ILE A 246 -11.03 -20.31 -11.99
C ILE A 246 -10.00 -20.71 -13.06
N TYR A 247 -8.73 -20.49 -12.75
CA TYR A 247 -7.62 -20.64 -13.68
C TYR A 247 -6.59 -21.60 -13.10
N VAL A 248 -6.44 -22.77 -13.73
CA VAL A 248 -5.48 -23.79 -13.30
C VAL A 248 -4.20 -23.65 -14.10
N CYS A 249 -3.07 -23.48 -13.42
CA CYS A 249 -1.74 -23.44 -14.02
C CYS A 249 -0.91 -24.63 -13.54
N LYS A 250 -0.47 -25.44 -14.51
CA LYS A 250 0.61 -26.42 -14.32
C LYS A 250 1.90 -25.73 -14.74
N ALA A 251 2.46 -24.93 -13.84
CA ALA A 251 3.61 -24.10 -14.15
C ALA A 251 4.86 -24.96 -14.43
N LYS A 252 5.49 -24.76 -15.58
CA LYS A 252 6.83 -25.30 -15.92
C LYS A 252 7.90 -24.25 -15.78
N THR A 253 7.51 -22.98 -15.90
CA THR A 253 8.34 -21.80 -15.69
C THR A 253 7.65 -20.83 -14.73
N THR A 254 8.43 -19.90 -14.17
CA THR A 254 7.89 -18.77 -13.40
C THR A 254 7.02 -17.86 -14.28
N GLU A 255 7.26 -17.84 -15.59
CA GLU A 255 6.47 -17.06 -16.55
C GLU A 255 5.06 -17.63 -16.75
N ASP A 256 4.90 -18.96 -16.85
CA ASP A 256 3.59 -19.63 -16.92
C ASP A 256 2.69 -19.22 -15.74
N LEU A 257 3.32 -19.17 -14.57
CA LEU A 257 2.68 -18.81 -13.31
C LEU A 257 2.25 -17.34 -13.32
N VAL A 258 3.19 -16.42 -13.59
CA VAL A 258 2.93 -14.96 -13.64
C VAL A 258 1.84 -14.64 -14.66
N ASN A 259 1.90 -15.25 -15.84
CA ASN A 259 0.92 -15.02 -16.90
C ASN A 259 -0.48 -15.50 -16.50
N THR A 260 -0.59 -16.62 -15.77
CA THR A 260 -1.89 -17.09 -15.27
C THR A 260 -2.45 -16.16 -14.19
N MET A 261 -1.60 -15.67 -13.27
CA MET A 261 -2.01 -14.69 -12.26
C MET A 261 -2.52 -13.41 -12.91
N LYS A 262 -1.74 -12.84 -13.85
CA LYS A 262 -2.13 -11.65 -14.63
C LYS A 262 -3.46 -11.86 -15.37
N LEU A 263 -3.64 -13.02 -16.00
CA LEU A 263 -4.88 -13.36 -16.69
C LEU A 263 -6.07 -13.39 -15.72
N THR A 264 -5.90 -14.00 -14.56
CA THR A 264 -6.96 -14.13 -13.54
C THR A 264 -7.41 -12.75 -13.07
N ILE A 265 -6.47 -11.90 -12.67
CA ILE A 265 -6.70 -10.50 -12.25
C ILE A 265 -7.39 -9.71 -13.36
N LYS A 266 -6.87 -9.79 -14.60
CA LYS A 266 -7.44 -9.07 -15.75
C LYS A 266 -8.89 -9.45 -16.03
N LYS A 267 -9.25 -10.71 -15.76
CA LYS A 267 -10.58 -11.24 -16.05
C LYS A 267 -11.61 -10.87 -14.99
N GLY A 268 -11.17 -10.57 -13.77
CA GLY A 268 -12.05 -10.15 -12.70
C GLY A 268 -11.27 -9.64 -11.50
N GLU A 269 -11.76 -8.56 -10.91
CA GLU A 269 -11.14 -7.97 -9.72
C GLU A 269 -11.77 -8.51 -8.43
N GLY A 270 -12.82 -9.33 -8.52
CA GLY A 270 -13.39 -10.03 -7.36
C GLY A 270 -13.73 -9.12 -6.18
N GLY A 271 -14.52 -8.07 -6.39
CA GLY A 271 -14.87 -7.10 -5.35
C GLY A 271 -16.10 -7.48 -4.51
N ASP A 272 -16.79 -8.56 -4.87
CA ASP A 272 -18.04 -8.95 -4.21
C ASP A 272 -17.79 -10.16 -3.30
N THR A 273 -18.20 -10.04 -2.05
CA THR A 273 -18.34 -11.20 -1.16
C THR A 273 -19.75 -11.74 -1.28
N PRO A 274 -19.99 -13.07 -1.16
CA PRO A 274 -19.05 -14.15 -0.84
C PRO A 274 -18.40 -14.84 -2.06
N GLU A 275 -17.21 -15.44 -1.92
CA GLU A 275 -16.33 -15.98 -2.98
C GLU A 275 -16.56 -17.46 -3.37
N ASN A 276 -16.04 -17.90 -4.52
CA ASN A 276 -16.10 -19.29 -5.03
C ASN A 276 -14.90 -20.19 -4.65
N VAL A 277 -14.54 -20.18 -3.37
CA VAL A 277 -13.36 -20.87 -2.80
C VAL A 277 -13.37 -22.39 -3.05
N VAL A 278 -14.48 -23.08 -2.78
CA VAL A 278 -14.55 -24.54 -2.86
C VAL A 278 -14.61 -25.03 -4.31
N GLU A 279 -15.26 -24.28 -5.21
CA GLU A 279 -15.23 -24.54 -6.64
C GLU A 279 -13.80 -24.48 -7.19
N ALA A 280 -12.98 -23.52 -6.73
CA ALA A 280 -11.57 -23.43 -7.10
C ALA A 280 -10.81 -24.69 -6.67
N ILE A 281 -10.96 -25.10 -5.40
CA ILE A 281 -10.35 -26.34 -4.88
C ILE A 281 -10.75 -27.55 -5.71
N LEU A 282 -12.04 -27.75 -5.96
CA LEU A 282 -12.55 -28.91 -6.68
C LEU A 282 -12.12 -28.91 -8.16
N THR A 283 -12.00 -27.74 -8.77
CA THR A 283 -11.49 -27.60 -10.14
C THR A 283 -10.02 -28.00 -10.22
N GLY A 284 -9.21 -27.58 -9.24
CA GLY A 284 -7.84 -28.04 -9.08
C GLY A 284 -7.75 -29.56 -8.95
N LEU A 285 -8.52 -30.17 -8.04
CA LEU A 285 -8.50 -31.62 -7.79
C LEU A 285 -8.88 -32.47 -9.01
N LYS A 286 -9.61 -31.93 -9.99
CA LYS A 286 -9.85 -32.62 -11.27
C LYS A 286 -8.60 -32.71 -12.16
N LYS A 287 -7.63 -31.83 -11.95
CA LYS A 287 -6.41 -31.71 -12.77
C LYS A 287 -5.18 -32.27 -12.04
N VAL A 288 -5.13 -32.16 -10.72
CA VAL A 288 -4.00 -32.64 -9.91
C VAL A 288 -4.19 -34.08 -9.49
N ARG A 289 -3.22 -34.94 -9.80
CA ARG A 289 -3.26 -36.34 -9.39
C ARG A 289 -2.88 -36.48 -7.91
N LYS A 290 -3.88 -36.58 -7.03
CA LYS A 290 -3.75 -36.92 -5.59
C LYS A 290 -2.69 -36.08 -4.85
N PRO A 291 -2.93 -34.77 -4.65
CA PRO A 291 -2.07 -33.98 -3.77
C PRO A 291 -2.15 -34.50 -2.32
N ASP A 292 -1.04 -34.45 -1.59
CA ASP A 292 -1.01 -34.87 -0.17
C ASP A 292 -1.76 -33.84 0.70
N ASN A 293 -1.76 -32.59 0.26
CA ASN A 293 -2.38 -31.46 0.94
C ASN A 293 -2.65 -30.31 -0.05
N ILE A 294 -3.58 -29.44 0.31
CA ILE A 294 -3.92 -28.22 -0.41
C ILE A 294 -3.50 -27.05 0.46
N ILE A 295 -2.78 -26.09 -0.10
CA ILE A 295 -2.61 -24.77 0.53
C ILE A 295 -3.64 -23.85 -0.08
N LEU A 296 -4.58 -23.37 0.73
CA LEU A 296 -5.52 -22.33 0.34
C LEU A 296 -4.99 -21.00 0.88
N ILE A 297 -4.85 -19.99 0.03
CA ILE A 297 -4.46 -18.63 0.43
C ILE A 297 -5.65 -17.72 0.15
N ALA A 298 -6.23 -17.14 1.20
CA ALA A 298 -7.51 -16.44 1.11
C ALA A 298 -7.59 -15.24 2.06
N ASP A 299 -8.49 -14.31 1.75
CA ASP A 299 -8.80 -13.15 2.58
C ASP A 299 -9.68 -13.55 3.76
N ASN A 300 -9.26 -13.24 4.99
CA ASN A 300 -10.07 -13.47 6.18
C ASN A 300 -11.41 -12.70 6.15
N TRP A 301 -11.47 -11.55 5.48
CA TRP A 301 -12.66 -10.69 5.48
C TRP A 301 -13.73 -11.16 4.48
N ALA A 302 -13.38 -12.04 3.55
CA ALA A 302 -14.31 -12.58 2.57
C ALA A 302 -14.97 -13.88 3.04
N LYS A 303 -16.30 -13.98 2.86
CA LYS A 303 -17.05 -15.22 3.12
C LYS A 303 -16.93 -16.17 1.93
N ALA A 304 -17.06 -17.48 2.17
CA ALA A 304 -17.06 -18.49 1.11
C ALA A 304 -18.51 -18.87 0.73
N ARG A 305 -18.91 -18.59 -0.52
CA ARG A 305 -20.27 -18.80 -1.03
C ARG A 305 -20.65 -20.26 -1.13
N ASP A 306 -19.67 -21.09 -1.45
CA ASP A 306 -19.85 -22.44 -1.96
C ASP A 306 -19.47 -23.54 -0.97
N LEU A 307 -19.48 -23.23 0.34
CA LEU A 307 -19.19 -24.19 1.42
C LEU A 307 -20.08 -25.44 1.41
N ILE A 308 -21.26 -25.38 0.78
CA ILE A 308 -22.12 -26.56 0.59
C ILE A 308 -21.41 -27.67 -0.22
N LEU A 309 -20.43 -27.31 -1.06
CA LEU A 309 -19.63 -28.23 -1.86
C LEU A 309 -18.48 -28.87 -1.06
N LEU A 310 -18.16 -28.38 0.14
CA LEU A 310 -16.96 -28.74 0.91
C LEU A 310 -16.89 -30.24 1.24
N SER A 311 -18.03 -30.91 1.37
CA SER A 311 -18.10 -32.36 1.60
C SER A 311 -17.38 -33.20 0.53
N ARG A 312 -17.18 -32.64 -0.66
CA ARG A 312 -16.48 -33.26 -1.80
C ARG A 312 -14.96 -33.15 -1.71
N VAL A 313 -14.42 -32.31 -0.83
CA VAL A 313 -12.98 -32.15 -0.62
C VAL A 313 -12.51 -33.19 0.40
N LYS A 314 -11.66 -34.13 -0.03
CA LYS A 314 -11.15 -35.25 0.80
C LYS A 314 -9.66 -35.16 1.12
N VAL A 315 -9.03 -34.05 0.73
CA VAL A 315 -7.61 -33.77 0.95
C VAL A 315 -7.52 -32.67 2.02
N PRO A 316 -6.57 -32.74 2.98
CA PRO A 316 -6.37 -31.70 3.97
C PRO A 316 -6.15 -30.32 3.34
N VAL A 317 -6.94 -29.33 3.77
CA VAL A 317 -6.79 -27.94 3.33
C VAL A 317 -6.13 -27.13 4.44
N ARG A 318 -4.91 -26.68 4.17
CA ARG A 318 -4.11 -25.79 5.01
C ARG A 318 -4.40 -24.37 4.56
N VAL A 319 -5.15 -23.62 5.35
CA VAL A 319 -5.55 -22.26 4.98
C VAL A 319 -4.51 -21.28 5.52
N ILE A 320 -3.87 -20.55 4.63
CA ILE A 320 -3.10 -19.35 4.94
C ILE A 320 -4.07 -18.17 4.85
N LEU A 321 -4.44 -17.62 6.00
CA LEU A 321 -5.36 -16.50 6.07
C LEU A 321 -4.60 -15.19 6.08
N CYS A 322 -4.87 -14.39 5.05
CA CYS A 322 -4.32 -13.07 4.89
C CYS A 322 -5.20 -12.04 5.62
N GLY A 323 -4.59 -10.95 6.09
CA GLY A 323 -5.30 -9.91 6.84
C GLY A 323 -5.63 -10.28 8.30
N VAL A 324 -4.97 -11.29 8.88
CA VAL A 324 -5.13 -11.69 10.29
C VAL A 324 -3.85 -11.46 11.08
N TYR A 325 -3.94 -10.65 12.13
CA TYR A 325 -2.88 -10.40 13.11
C TYR A 325 -3.31 -10.87 14.50
N ASP A 326 -2.40 -10.86 15.47
CA ASP A 326 -2.68 -11.19 16.86
C ASP A 326 -3.82 -10.32 17.39
N GLY A 327 -4.71 -10.95 18.16
CA GLY A 327 -5.92 -10.31 18.66
C GLY A 327 -6.99 -10.01 17.60
N MET A 328 -6.93 -10.61 16.40
CA MET A 328 -8.00 -10.51 15.39
C MET A 328 -8.80 -11.80 15.23
N GLU A 329 -10.11 -11.65 15.02
CA GLU A 329 -11.06 -12.74 14.79
C GLU A 329 -10.77 -13.45 13.45
N ILE A 330 -10.92 -14.77 13.46
CA ILE A 330 -10.75 -15.63 12.30
C ILE A 330 -12.13 -15.99 11.75
N ASN A 331 -12.31 -15.78 10.46
CA ASN A 331 -13.55 -16.08 9.79
C ASN A 331 -13.89 -17.58 9.85
N THR A 332 -15.08 -17.86 10.37
CA THR A 332 -15.57 -19.22 10.63
C THR A 332 -15.72 -20.07 9.37
N ASP A 333 -15.89 -19.48 8.19
CA ASP A 333 -15.96 -20.22 6.93
C ASP A 333 -14.66 -20.98 6.68
N TYR A 334 -13.51 -20.34 6.91
CA TYR A 334 -12.20 -20.95 6.76
C TYR A 334 -11.85 -21.89 7.89
N LEU A 335 -12.25 -21.59 9.13
CA LEU A 335 -12.17 -22.56 10.24
C LEU A 335 -12.94 -23.84 9.91
N ASN A 336 -14.11 -23.72 9.28
CA ASN A 336 -14.89 -24.86 8.82
C ASN A 336 -14.22 -25.61 7.67
N ILE A 337 -13.58 -24.92 6.71
CA ILE A 337 -12.78 -25.55 5.65
C ILE A 337 -11.65 -26.38 6.26
N ALA A 338 -10.85 -25.80 7.16
CA ALA A 338 -9.76 -26.51 7.83
C ALA A 338 -10.29 -27.70 8.66
N TYR A 339 -11.31 -27.47 9.50
CA TYR A 339 -11.88 -28.50 10.36
C TYR A 339 -12.46 -29.68 9.58
N LYS A 340 -13.32 -29.43 8.57
CA LYS A 340 -13.98 -30.48 7.77
C LYS A 340 -13.00 -31.30 6.94
N THR A 341 -11.89 -30.69 6.52
CA THR A 341 -10.89 -31.35 5.67
C THR A 341 -9.76 -31.97 6.47
N ARG A 342 -9.78 -31.89 7.80
CA ARG A 342 -8.67 -32.31 8.68
C ARG A 342 -7.37 -31.55 8.37
N GLY A 343 -7.52 -30.29 7.97
CA GLY A 343 -6.45 -29.36 7.68
C GLY A 343 -6.12 -28.46 8.87
N SER A 344 -5.68 -27.25 8.58
CA SER A 344 -5.13 -26.31 9.57
C SER A 344 -5.33 -24.86 9.13
N ILE A 345 -5.29 -23.91 10.07
CA ILE A 345 -5.26 -22.47 9.80
C ILE A 345 -3.86 -21.93 10.10
N HIS A 346 -3.40 -20.96 9.31
CA HIS A 346 -2.11 -20.33 9.44
C HIS A 346 -2.25 -18.82 9.22
N THR A 347 -1.84 -18.01 10.19
CA THR A 347 -1.81 -16.54 10.09
C THR A 347 -0.36 -16.07 10.00
N ILE A 348 -0.08 -14.76 9.95
CA ILE A 348 1.32 -14.29 9.95
C ILE A 348 2.11 -14.79 11.17
N GLU A 349 1.48 -14.87 12.34
CA GLU A 349 2.14 -15.12 13.62
C GLU A 349 2.00 -16.56 14.14
N GLN A 350 0.94 -17.30 13.78
CA GLN A 350 0.68 -18.60 14.39
C GLN A 350 0.14 -19.66 13.42
N ASP A 351 0.35 -20.91 13.81
CA ASP A 351 -0.20 -22.10 13.16
C ASP A 351 -1.20 -22.77 14.10
N ILE A 352 -2.43 -22.95 13.63
CA ILE A 352 -3.54 -23.57 14.36
C ILE A 352 -3.80 -24.94 13.72
N THR A 353 -3.19 -25.97 14.29
CA THR A 353 -3.23 -27.34 13.74
C THR A 353 -4.23 -28.26 14.42
N ASP A 354 -4.70 -27.90 15.62
CA ASP A 354 -5.40 -28.82 16.51
C ASP A 354 -6.93 -28.63 16.51
N LEU A 355 -7.45 -27.97 15.47
CA LEU A 355 -8.90 -27.73 15.29
C LEU A 355 -9.71 -29.03 15.34
N ILE A 356 -9.18 -30.13 14.80
CA ILE A 356 -9.86 -31.43 14.79
C ILE A 356 -9.98 -32.08 16.17
N ASN A 357 -9.09 -31.71 17.10
CA ASN A 357 -9.05 -32.26 18.45
C ASN A 357 -10.01 -31.52 19.41
N GLN A 358 -10.61 -30.41 18.95
CA GLN A 358 -11.56 -29.65 19.76
C GLN A 358 -12.84 -30.44 20.01
N THR A 359 -13.32 -30.42 21.25
CA THR A 359 -14.50 -31.19 21.66
C THR A 359 -15.79 -30.47 21.28
N SER A 360 -16.70 -31.16 20.60
CA SER A 360 -18.04 -30.62 20.30
C SER A 360 -18.75 -30.14 21.55
N GLY A 361 -19.31 -28.92 21.51
CA GLY A 361 -20.00 -28.29 22.64
C GLY A 361 -19.09 -27.63 23.68
N LYS A 362 -17.76 -27.73 23.57
CA LYS A 362 -16.82 -26.97 24.42
C LYS A 362 -16.29 -25.76 23.67
N LYS A 363 -16.13 -24.64 24.40
CA LYS A 363 -15.51 -23.43 23.87
C LYS A 363 -14.01 -23.63 23.75
N PHE A 364 -13.42 -23.02 22.74
CA PHE A 364 -11.97 -22.91 22.56
C PHE A 364 -11.64 -21.52 22.03
N ASN A 365 -10.47 -21.01 22.39
CA ASN A 365 -10.08 -19.64 22.08
C ASN A 365 -9.02 -19.61 20.97
N ILE A 366 -9.18 -18.69 20.02
CA ILE A 366 -8.18 -18.35 19.02
C ILE A 366 -8.10 -16.82 18.97
N ASN A 367 -6.90 -16.26 19.15
CA ASN A 367 -6.66 -14.80 19.12
C ASN A 367 -7.53 -13.98 20.09
N GLY A 368 -7.90 -14.54 21.25
CA GLY A 368 -8.79 -13.86 22.19
C GLY A 368 -10.28 -13.95 21.84
N PHE A 369 -10.65 -14.65 20.75
CA PHE A 369 -12.04 -14.92 20.39
C PHE A 369 -12.44 -16.35 20.71
N ASP A 370 -13.62 -16.52 21.29
CA ASP A 370 -14.17 -17.83 21.63
C ASP A 370 -14.95 -18.41 20.46
N TYR A 371 -14.68 -19.69 20.19
CA TYR A 371 -15.37 -20.49 19.19
C TYR A 371 -15.95 -21.74 19.84
N ILE A 372 -16.97 -22.30 19.22
CA ILE A 372 -17.58 -23.56 19.64
C ILE A 372 -17.87 -24.44 18.42
N ILE A 373 -17.66 -25.75 18.57
CA ILE A 373 -18.14 -26.72 17.57
C ILE A 373 -19.56 -27.11 17.93
N LYS A 374 -20.53 -26.81 17.05
CA LYS A 374 -21.93 -27.24 17.15
C LYS A 374 -22.38 -27.81 15.83
N ASN A 375 -23.09 -28.94 15.86
CA ASN A 375 -23.60 -29.62 14.65
C ASN A 375 -22.50 -29.89 13.60
N GLY A 376 -21.28 -30.20 14.06
CA GLY A 376 -20.13 -30.46 13.20
C GLY A 376 -19.66 -29.23 12.40
N LYS A 377 -19.92 -28.01 12.88
CA LYS A 377 -19.40 -26.75 12.35
C LYS A 377 -18.76 -25.93 13.47
N VAL A 378 -17.68 -25.23 13.13
CA VAL A 378 -17.08 -24.19 13.98
C VAL A 378 -17.94 -22.93 13.84
N MET A 379 -18.29 -22.32 14.97
CA MET A 379 -19.05 -21.07 15.05
C MET A 379 -18.38 -20.13 16.04
N ALA A 380 -18.43 -18.82 15.78
CA ALA A 380 -18.11 -17.81 16.79
C ALA A 380 -19.15 -17.93 17.92
N ASN A 381 -18.68 -17.83 19.17
CA ASN A 381 -19.51 -18.05 20.35
C ASN A 381 -19.97 -16.75 21.01
#